data_AF-A0A1I0TRX8-F1
#
_entry.id   AF-A0A1I0TRX8-F1
#
_cell.length_a   1.000
_cell.length_b   1.000
_cell.length_c   1.000
_cell.angle_alpha   90.00
_cell.angle_beta   90.00
_cell.angle_gamma   90.00
#
_symmetry.space_group_name_H-M   'P 1'
#
loop_
_entity.id
_entity.type
_entity.pdbx_description
1 polymer ?
#
loop_
_entity_poly.entity_id
_entity_poly.type
_entity_poly.pdbx_seq_one_letter_code
_entity_poly.pdbx_strand_id
1 'polypeptide(L)'
;MKIWANLENDIYKFSPLKESDIKKAENLFNVKLPKYYLYILKIQNGGSIVFNAHPSPKPTSWSDHSVNVDFIMGIGENNGILETPYYIEEWNMPEGLVLFSGQGHSWIAFDYRNTVENPPIVYINNETEEIFKIADSFEIFLKNLYVEGMEEKIEFGEFNEIEISKESIMRAIYNLVFRCICNVEIVIC
;
A
#
# COMPACT_ATOMS: atom_id res chain seq x y z
N MET A 1 -3.34 12.03 10.08
CA MET A 1 -2.29 11.58 9.14
C MET A 1 -2.83 11.76 7.73
N LYS A 2 -2.13 12.51 6.87
CA LYS A 2 -2.51 12.74 5.48
C LYS A 2 -1.71 11.75 4.62
N ILE A 3 -2.34 10.67 4.18
CA ILE A 3 -1.67 9.62 3.38
C ILE A 3 -2.02 9.71 1.90
N TRP A 4 -3.17 10.27 1.54
CA TRP A 4 -3.69 10.22 0.18
C TRP A 4 -2.90 11.15 -0.76
N ALA A 5 -2.49 10.60 -1.90
CA ALA A 5 -1.98 11.38 -3.02
C ALA A 5 -3.17 12.11 -3.67
N ASN A 6 -3.02 13.41 -3.91
CA ASN A 6 -4.08 14.21 -4.52
C ASN A 6 -3.95 14.17 -6.06
N LEU A 7 -4.27 13.01 -6.64
CA LEU A 7 -4.24 12.80 -8.09
C LEU A 7 -5.61 13.10 -8.71
N GLU A 8 -5.62 13.73 -9.90
CA GLU A 8 -6.87 14.12 -10.57
C GLU A 8 -7.69 12.90 -11.04
N ASN A 9 -7.03 11.85 -11.54
CA ASN A 9 -7.66 10.65 -12.09
C ASN A 9 -7.16 9.38 -11.37
N ASP A 10 -7.43 9.29 -10.08
CA ASP A 10 -7.05 8.14 -9.25
C ASP A 10 -8.04 6.97 -9.43
N ILE A 11 -7.60 5.90 -10.10
CA ILE A 11 -8.41 4.70 -10.38
C ILE A 11 -8.76 3.88 -9.14
N TYR A 12 -8.10 4.14 -8.00
CA TYR A 12 -8.36 3.48 -6.72
C TYR A 12 -9.27 4.31 -5.81
N LYS A 13 -9.60 5.54 -6.21
CA LYS A 13 -10.44 6.45 -5.43
C LYS A 13 -11.91 6.29 -5.79
N PHE A 14 -12.69 5.81 -4.82
CA PHE A 14 -14.13 5.62 -4.94
C PHE A 14 -14.93 6.83 -4.48
N SER A 15 -16.25 6.77 -4.76
CA SER A 15 -17.22 7.66 -4.13
C SER A 15 -17.18 7.54 -2.59
N PRO A 16 -17.60 8.58 -1.85
CA PRO A 16 -17.55 8.57 -0.39
C PRO A 16 -18.16 7.30 0.22
N LEU A 17 -17.45 6.75 1.20
CA LEU A 17 -17.81 5.48 1.84
C LEU A 17 -19.16 5.59 2.56
N LYS A 18 -20.06 4.64 2.29
CA LYS A 18 -21.35 4.53 2.99
C LYS A 18 -21.30 3.37 3.98
N GLU A 19 -22.11 3.47 5.04
CA GLU A 19 -22.27 2.38 6.01
C GLU A 19 -22.83 1.10 5.38
N SER A 20 -23.59 1.20 4.27
CA SER A 20 -24.02 0.03 3.49
C SER A 20 -22.86 -0.73 2.86
N ASP A 21 -21.82 -0.02 2.41
CA ASP A 21 -20.66 -0.60 1.74
C ASP A 21 -19.82 -1.38 2.76
N ILE A 22 -19.65 -0.81 3.96
CA ILE A 22 -19.00 -1.48 5.09
C ILE A 22 -19.72 -2.78 5.43
N LYS A 23 -21.04 -2.73 5.63
CA LYS A 23 -21.85 -3.94 5.92
C LYS A 23 -21.76 -4.97 4.81
N LYS A 24 -21.77 -4.55 3.54
CA LYS A 24 -21.60 -5.45 2.39
C LYS A 24 -20.26 -6.18 2.46
N ALA A 25 -19.16 -5.45 2.69
CA ALA A 25 -17.83 -6.04 2.79
C ALA A 25 -17.68 -6.97 3.99
N GLU A 26 -18.09 -6.55 5.18
CA GLU A 26 -18.02 -7.36 6.40
C GLU A 26 -18.84 -8.65 6.28
N ASN A 27 -20.02 -8.59 5.66
CA ASN A 27 -20.84 -9.78 5.39
C ASN A 27 -20.22 -10.69 4.33
N LEU A 28 -19.65 -10.12 3.26
CA LEU A 28 -19.00 -10.89 2.19
C LEU A 28 -17.83 -11.71 2.74
N PHE A 29 -17.00 -11.09 3.57
CA PHE A 29 -15.80 -11.72 4.13
C PHE A 29 -16.05 -12.43 5.47
N ASN A 30 -17.24 -12.25 6.06
CA ASN A 30 -17.60 -12.76 7.40
C ASN A 30 -16.60 -12.33 8.51
N VAL A 31 -16.21 -11.06 8.50
CA VAL A 31 -15.24 -10.48 9.45
C VAL A 31 -15.66 -9.06 9.86
N LYS A 32 -14.98 -8.51 10.87
CA LYS A 32 -15.01 -7.07 11.16
C LYS A 32 -13.76 -6.40 10.61
N LEU A 33 -13.96 -5.36 9.80
CA LEU A 33 -12.87 -4.60 9.21
C LEU A 33 -12.12 -3.78 10.26
N PRO A 34 -10.80 -3.53 10.10
CA PRO A 34 -10.02 -2.85 11.13
C PRO A 34 -10.50 -1.41 11.31
N LYS A 35 -10.64 -0.97 12.56
CA LYS A 35 -11.12 0.38 12.89
C LYS A 35 -10.31 1.49 12.19
N TYR A 36 -8.99 1.37 12.14
CA TYR A 36 -8.13 2.37 11.49
C TYR A 36 -8.24 2.35 9.97
N TYR A 37 -8.56 1.20 9.36
CA TYR A 37 -8.86 1.11 7.93
C TYR A 37 -10.15 1.87 7.62
N LEU A 38 -11.23 1.60 8.35
CA LEU A 38 -12.48 2.34 8.20
C LEU A 38 -12.32 3.84 8.47
N TYR A 39 -11.49 4.22 9.45
CA TYR A 39 -11.20 5.62 9.75
C TYR A 39 -10.58 6.37 8.55
N ILE A 40 -9.56 5.80 7.89
CA ILE A 40 -8.96 6.44 6.72
C ILE A 40 -9.93 6.44 5.53
N LEU A 41 -10.73 5.38 5.36
CA LEU A 41 -11.68 5.28 4.26
C LEU A 41 -12.86 6.25 4.37
N LYS A 42 -13.23 6.63 5.59
CA LYS A 42 -14.21 7.72 5.83
C LYS A 42 -13.70 9.08 5.38
N ILE A 43 -12.39 9.27 5.31
CA ILE A 43 -11.77 10.48 4.75
C ILE A 43 -11.72 10.39 3.22
N GLN A 44 -11.25 9.26 2.69
CA GLN A 44 -11.26 8.97 1.25
C GLN A 44 -11.37 7.46 1.03
N ASN A 45 -12.40 7.02 0.31
CA ASN A 45 -12.63 5.60 0.08
C ASN A 45 -11.66 5.07 -0.98
N GLY A 46 -10.45 4.70 -0.55
CA GLY A 46 -9.38 4.20 -1.41
C GLY A 46 -8.63 5.31 -2.13
N GLY A 47 -7.52 4.93 -2.77
CA GLY A 47 -6.71 5.82 -3.58
C GLY A 47 -5.23 5.53 -3.48
N SER A 48 -4.47 6.15 -4.37
CA SER A 48 -3.02 6.28 -4.27
C SER A 48 -2.61 7.00 -2.99
N ILE A 49 -1.47 6.60 -2.45
CA ILE A 49 -0.88 7.21 -1.26
C ILE A 49 0.43 7.93 -1.59
N VAL A 50 0.87 8.82 -0.70
CA VAL A 50 2.13 9.58 -0.85
C VAL A 50 3.39 8.75 -0.56
N PHE A 51 3.20 7.59 0.06
CA PHE A 51 4.25 6.62 0.37
C PHE A 51 4.38 5.60 -0.76
N ASN A 52 5.49 4.87 -0.79
CA ASN A 52 5.71 3.79 -1.75
C ASN A 52 6.29 2.52 -1.13
N ALA A 53 6.52 2.51 0.20
CA ALA A 53 7.22 1.42 0.86
C ALA A 53 6.70 1.14 2.29
N HIS A 54 6.79 -0.13 2.68
CA HIS A 54 6.71 -0.59 4.07
C HIS A 54 7.86 -1.56 4.37
N PRO A 55 8.47 -1.56 5.57
CA PRO A 55 9.56 -2.47 5.91
C PRO A 55 9.17 -3.94 5.75
N SER A 56 10.11 -4.76 5.30
CA SER A 56 9.99 -6.20 5.18
C SER A 56 11.03 -6.90 6.05
N PRO A 57 10.67 -7.96 6.79
CA PRO A 57 11.62 -8.76 7.56
C PRO A 57 12.58 -9.60 6.71
N LYS A 58 12.36 -9.67 5.39
CA LYS A 58 13.20 -10.43 4.43
C LYS A 58 13.08 -9.86 3.01
N PRO A 59 13.98 -10.23 2.08
CA PRO A 59 13.91 -9.78 0.69
C PRO A 59 12.59 -10.13 0.02
N THR A 60 12.11 -9.24 -0.83
CA THR A 60 10.93 -9.40 -1.67
C THR A 60 11.29 -9.24 -3.15
N SER A 61 10.30 -9.42 -4.05
CA SER A 61 10.51 -9.15 -5.48
C SER A 61 10.78 -7.67 -5.79
N TRP A 62 10.48 -6.77 -4.84
CA TRP A 62 10.65 -5.33 -5.02
C TRP A 62 11.96 -4.80 -4.43
N SER A 63 12.35 -5.27 -3.24
CA SER A 63 13.60 -4.84 -2.60
C SER A 63 14.08 -5.84 -1.55
N ASP A 64 15.32 -5.68 -1.10
CA ASP A 64 15.92 -6.49 -0.03
C ASP A 64 15.29 -6.26 1.37
N HIS A 65 14.64 -5.12 1.60
CA HIS A 65 14.26 -4.66 2.95
C HIS A 65 12.83 -4.14 3.06
N SER A 66 12.05 -4.15 1.98
CA SER A 66 10.75 -3.49 1.92
C SER A 66 9.80 -4.14 0.92
N VAL A 67 8.51 -3.84 1.09
CA VAL A 67 7.44 -4.15 0.16
C VAL A 67 6.92 -2.87 -0.46
N ASN A 68 6.53 -2.93 -1.73
CA ASN A 68 5.92 -1.79 -2.41
C ASN A 68 4.49 -1.54 -1.89
N VAL A 69 4.15 -0.27 -1.68
CA VAL A 69 2.80 0.16 -1.26
C VAL A 69 2.44 1.50 -1.91
N ASP A 70 1.81 1.47 -3.07
CA ASP A 70 1.53 2.70 -3.85
C ASP A 70 0.08 3.18 -3.71
N PHE A 71 -0.82 2.34 -3.21
CA PHE A 71 -2.23 2.65 -2.99
C PHE A 71 -2.82 1.82 -1.85
N ILE A 72 -3.96 2.27 -1.36
CA ILE A 72 -4.83 1.51 -0.46
C ILE A 72 -6.17 1.33 -1.16
N MET A 73 -6.60 0.09 -1.35
CA MET A 73 -7.89 -0.23 -1.94
C MET A 73 -9.02 0.23 -1.00
N GLY A 74 -10.03 0.85 -1.59
CA GLY A 74 -11.27 1.20 -0.88
C GLY A 74 -12.25 0.04 -0.82
N ILE A 75 -13.40 0.27 -0.18
CA ILE A 75 -14.53 -0.65 -0.23
C ILE A 75 -15.34 -0.35 -1.49
N GLY A 76 -15.28 -1.26 -2.45
CA GLY A 76 -15.91 -1.15 -3.77
C GLY A 76 -15.56 -2.36 -4.64
N GLU A 77 -16.26 -2.47 -5.77
CA GLU A 77 -15.91 -3.36 -6.89
C GLU A 77 -14.97 -2.60 -7.84
N ASN A 78 -14.27 -3.30 -8.74
CA ASN A 78 -13.33 -2.73 -9.71
C ASN A 78 -12.20 -1.92 -9.06
N ASN A 79 -11.10 -2.57 -8.67
CA ASN A 79 -9.96 -2.01 -7.89
C ASN A 79 -10.24 -1.76 -6.40
N GLY A 80 -11.33 -2.31 -5.87
CA GLY A 80 -11.67 -2.26 -4.44
C GLY A 80 -11.63 -3.65 -3.81
N ILE A 81 -11.69 -3.71 -2.48
CA ILE A 81 -11.46 -4.98 -1.76
C ILE A 81 -12.49 -6.06 -2.11
N LEU A 82 -13.65 -5.71 -2.69
CA LEU A 82 -14.68 -6.69 -3.07
C LEU A 82 -14.22 -7.60 -4.23
N GLU A 83 -13.13 -7.26 -4.92
CA GLU A 83 -12.46 -8.11 -5.91
C GLU A 83 -11.57 -9.19 -5.27
N THR A 84 -11.39 -9.17 -3.94
CA THR A 84 -10.58 -10.17 -3.22
C THR A 84 -10.91 -11.60 -3.64
N PRO A 85 -12.18 -12.08 -3.65
CA PRO A 85 -12.48 -13.48 -3.98
C PRO A 85 -12.00 -13.87 -5.38
N TYR A 86 -12.12 -12.97 -6.36
CA TYR A 86 -11.61 -13.21 -7.72
C TYR A 86 -10.09 -13.42 -7.71
N TYR A 87 -9.34 -12.57 -7.02
CA TYR A 87 -7.88 -12.71 -6.96
C TYR A 87 -7.43 -13.91 -6.14
N ILE A 88 -8.14 -14.25 -5.06
CA ILE A 88 -7.87 -15.45 -4.27
C ILE A 88 -7.98 -16.70 -5.14
N GLU A 89 -9.04 -16.81 -5.95
CA GLU A 89 -9.23 -17.92 -6.89
C GLU A 89 -8.16 -17.91 -8.00
N GLU A 90 -7.95 -16.77 -8.67
CA GLU A 90 -7.02 -16.64 -9.80
C GLU A 90 -5.60 -17.04 -9.43
N TRP A 91 -5.14 -16.66 -8.23
CA TRP A 91 -3.77 -16.92 -7.77
C TRP A 91 -3.67 -18.12 -6.83
N ASN A 92 -4.76 -18.88 -6.64
CA ASN A 92 -4.84 -20.01 -5.72
C ASN A 92 -4.30 -19.66 -4.30
N MET A 93 -4.62 -18.46 -3.83
CA MET A 93 -4.23 -17.99 -2.50
C MET A 93 -5.11 -18.64 -1.42
N PRO A 94 -4.65 -18.72 -0.16
CA PRO A 94 -5.48 -19.22 0.93
C PRO A 94 -6.72 -18.35 1.18
N GLU A 95 -7.86 -19.01 1.43
CA GLU A 95 -9.08 -18.36 1.92
C GLU A 95 -8.85 -17.60 3.23
N GLY A 96 -9.68 -16.58 3.50
CA GLY A 96 -9.57 -15.76 4.72
C GLY A 96 -8.55 -14.62 4.63
N LEU A 97 -8.02 -14.34 3.43
CA LEU A 97 -7.25 -13.14 3.14
C LEU A 97 -8.17 -12.05 2.57
N VAL A 98 -7.95 -10.79 2.93
CA VAL A 98 -8.61 -9.63 2.29
C VAL A 98 -7.55 -8.68 1.76
N LEU A 99 -7.44 -8.59 0.43
CA LEU A 99 -6.40 -7.83 -0.25
C LEU A 99 -6.73 -6.33 -0.16
N PHE A 100 -5.75 -5.50 0.19
CA PHE A 100 -5.94 -4.04 0.25
C PHE A 100 -4.85 -3.23 -0.45
N SER A 101 -3.81 -3.88 -0.99
CA SER A 101 -2.79 -3.25 -1.83
C SER A 101 -2.03 -4.34 -2.61
N GLY A 102 -1.41 -3.96 -3.73
CA GLY A 102 -0.61 -4.86 -4.56
C GLY A 102 -1.28 -5.20 -5.91
N GLN A 103 -0.57 -5.98 -6.72
CA GLN A 103 -1.00 -6.33 -8.07
C GLN A 103 -0.35 -7.65 -8.49
N GLY A 104 -1.13 -8.51 -9.16
CA GLY A 104 -0.67 -9.71 -9.85
C GLY A 104 0.29 -10.57 -9.02
N HIS A 105 1.59 -10.39 -9.26
CA HIS A 105 2.70 -11.12 -8.64
C HIS A 105 2.82 -10.98 -7.12
N SER A 106 2.32 -9.89 -6.53
CA SER A 106 2.39 -9.73 -5.07
C SER A 106 1.26 -8.88 -4.50
N TRP A 107 0.84 -9.22 -3.28
CA TRP A 107 -0.27 -8.59 -2.58
C TRP A 107 0.05 -8.32 -1.12
N ILE A 108 -0.64 -7.34 -0.55
CA ILE A 108 -0.69 -7.07 0.88
C ILE A 108 -2.14 -7.24 1.34
N ALA A 109 -2.31 -8.03 2.40
CA ALA A 109 -3.62 -8.45 2.84
C ALA A 109 -3.80 -8.35 4.36
N PHE A 110 -5.04 -8.15 4.76
CA PHE A 110 -5.51 -8.50 6.09
C PHE A 110 -5.59 -10.03 6.20
N ASP A 111 -4.95 -10.60 7.22
CA ASP A 111 -4.95 -12.05 7.43
C ASP A 111 -5.98 -12.48 8.49
N TYR A 112 -7.17 -12.85 8.03
CA TYR A 112 -8.27 -13.36 8.86
C TYR A 112 -8.29 -14.89 8.96
N ARG A 113 -7.26 -15.60 8.49
CA ARG A 113 -7.22 -17.08 8.55
C ARG A 113 -7.38 -17.62 9.96
N ASN A 114 -6.95 -16.86 10.97
CA ASN A 114 -6.95 -17.25 12.38
C ASN A 114 -7.70 -16.24 13.29
N THR A 115 -8.44 -15.28 12.72
CA THR A 115 -9.21 -14.30 13.51
C THR A 115 -10.34 -13.71 12.68
N VAL A 116 -11.38 -13.19 13.34
CA VAL A 116 -12.49 -12.49 12.68
C VAL A 116 -12.46 -10.97 12.90
N GLU A 117 -11.52 -10.47 13.70
CA GLU A 117 -11.32 -9.05 13.97
C GLU A 117 -9.85 -8.76 14.31
N ASN A 118 -9.42 -7.51 14.08
CA ASN A 118 -8.04 -7.05 14.32
C ASN A 118 -6.94 -7.98 13.74
N PRO A 119 -6.99 -8.30 12.43
CA PRO A 119 -6.03 -9.18 11.78
C PRO A 119 -4.64 -8.53 11.69
N PRO A 120 -3.57 -9.35 11.67
CA PRO A 120 -2.27 -8.89 11.23
C PRO A 120 -2.27 -8.61 9.72
N ILE A 121 -1.20 -7.96 9.26
CA ILE A 121 -0.96 -7.67 7.85
C ILE A 121 0.11 -8.62 7.32
N VAL A 122 -0.17 -9.24 6.19
CA VAL A 122 0.75 -10.14 5.50
C VAL A 122 1.10 -9.60 4.12
N TYR A 123 2.34 -9.87 3.71
CA TYR A 123 2.74 -9.81 2.31
C TYR A 123 2.64 -11.21 1.71
N ILE A 124 2.26 -11.25 0.44
CA ILE A 124 2.03 -12.45 -0.36
C ILE A 124 2.86 -12.31 -1.63
N ASN A 125 3.73 -13.28 -1.90
CA ASN A 125 4.38 -13.45 -3.19
C ASN A 125 3.71 -14.63 -3.91
N ASN A 126 3.02 -14.35 -5.01
CA ASN A 126 2.28 -15.36 -5.75
C ASN A 126 3.19 -16.24 -6.62
N GLU A 127 4.40 -15.79 -6.96
CA GLU A 127 5.34 -16.59 -7.75
C GLU A 127 6.02 -17.68 -6.91
N THR A 128 6.28 -17.38 -5.63
CA THR A 128 6.92 -18.30 -4.69
C THR A 128 5.95 -18.94 -3.69
N GLU A 129 4.66 -18.58 -3.78
CA GLU A 129 3.60 -18.94 -2.83
C GLU A 129 3.90 -18.56 -1.36
N GLU A 130 4.83 -17.61 -1.16
CA GLU A 130 5.30 -17.25 0.15
C GLU A 130 4.37 -16.20 0.79
N ILE A 131 3.92 -16.48 2.02
CA ILE A 131 3.10 -15.56 2.81
C ILE A 131 3.75 -15.32 4.16
N PHE A 132 3.98 -14.07 4.53
CA PHE A 132 4.58 -13.73 5.81
C PHE A 132 4.06 -12.41 6.37
N LYS A 133 4.05 -12.33 7.71
CA LYS A 133 3.59 -11.15 8.43
C LYS A 133 4.57 -9.99 8.27
N ILE A 134 4.03 -8.80 7.99
CA ILE A 134 4.79 -7.53 7.92
C ILE A 134 4.36 -6.52 8.99
N ALA A 135 3.14 -6.64 9.55
CA ALA A 135 2.72 -5.83 10.69
C ALA A 135 1.68 -6.55 11.57
N ASP A 136 1.64 -6.23 12.86
CA ASP A 136 0.68 -6.83 13.80
C ASP A 136 -0.74 -6.25 13.68
N SER A 137 -0.89 -5.08 13.07
CA SER A 137 -2.18 -4.45 12.81
C SER A 137 -2.08 -3.43 11.70
N PHE A 138 -3.22 -3.02 11.14
CA PHE A 138 -3.28 -1.97 10.14
C PHE A 138 -2.78 -0.61 10.66
N GLU A 139 -2.99 -0.31 11.94
CA GLU A 139 -2.49 0.92 12.55
C GLU A 139 -0.95 0.94 12.56
N ILE A 140 -0.34 -0.19 12.92
CA ILE A 140 1.12 -0.34 12.93
C ILE A 140 1.66 -0.27 11.49
N PHE A 141 0.99 -0.94 10.54
CA PHE A 141 1.34 -0.85 9.12
C PHE A 141 1.39 0.59 8.63
N LEU A 142 0.32 1.36 8.88
CA LEU A 142 0.25 2.76 8.48
C LEU A 142 1.35 3.64 9.11
N LYS A 143 1.72 3.38 10.37
CA LYS A 143 2.77 4.14 11.07
C LYS A 143 4.17 3.91 10.49
N ASN A 144 4.39 2.76 9.85
CA ASN A 144 5.68 2.36 9.31
C ASN A 144 5.81 2.60 7.80
N LEU A 145 4.81 3.19 7.15
CA LEU A 145 4.92 3.60 5.75
C LEU A 145 5.99 4.69 5.60
N TYR A 146 6.80 4.58 4.55
CA TYR A 146 7.84 5.55 4.23
C TYR A 146 8.00 5.73 2.72
N VAL A 147 8.76 6.75 2.34
CA VAL A 147 9.17 6.97 0.95
C VAL A 147 10.57 6.39 0.79
N GLU A 148 10.67 5.27 0.08
CA GLU A 148 11.95 4.74 -0.36
C GLU A 148 12.38 5.48 -1.63
N GLY A 149 13.50 6.18 -1.54
CA GLY A 149 14.14 6.80 -2.69
C GLY A 149 14.72 5.71 -3.58
N MET A 150 14.20 5.58 -4.80
CA MET A 150 14.85 4.77 -5.81
C MET A 150 16.15 5.48 -6.20
N GLU A 151 17.31 4.94 -5.80
CA GLU A 151 18.55 5.26 -6.48
C GLU A 151 18.48 4.60 -7.85
N GLU A 152 17.87 5.28 -8.82
CA GLU A 152 18.06 4.92 -10.22
C GLU A 152 19.56 5.04 -10.49
N LYS A 153 20.27 3.90 -10.54
CA LYS A 153 21.54 3.83 -11.24
C LYS A 153 21.22 4.04 -12.71
N ILE A 154 21.20 5.30 -13.12
CA ILE A 154 21.24 5.65 -14.54
C ILE A 154 22.61 5.19 -15.03
N GLU A 155 22.66 4.02 -15.67
CA GLU A 155 23.81 3.68 -16.51
C GLU A 155 23.80 4.65 -17.69
N PHE A 156 24.66 5.66 -17.62
CA PHE A 156 24.89 6.55 -18.75
C PHE A 156 25.60 5.76 -19.86
N GLY A 157 24.81 5.14 -20.74
CA GLY A 157 25.26 4.83 -22.09
C GLY A 157 25.66 6.13 -22.79
N GLU A 158 26.74 6.11 -23.56
CA GLU A 158 27.22 7.32 -24.23
C GLU A 158 26.14 7.92 -25.17
N PHE A 159 25.75 9.17 -24.85
CA PHE A 159 25.18 10.25 -25.68
C PHE A 159 23.70 10.71 -25.49
N ASN A 160 23.65 12.00 -25.13
CA ASN A 160 22.80 13.15 -25.51
C ASN A 160 21.30 13.25 -25.17
N GLU A 161 21.01 14.30 -24.39
CA GLU A 161 19.73 14.86 -23.96
C GLU A 161 18.77 13.87 -23.28
N ILE A 162 18.89 13.84 -21.96
CA ILE A 162 17.97 13.11 -21.09
C ILE A 162 16.62 13.83 -21.12
N GLU A 163 15.62 13.23 -21.75
CA GLU A 163 14.23 13.66 -21.62
C GLU A 163 13.70 13.16 -20.27
N ILE A 164 14.06 13.87 -19.19
CA ILE A 164 13.58 13.54 -17.84
C ILE A 164 12.13 14.00 -17.74
N SER A 165 11.22 13.07 -17.46
CA SER A 165 9.81 13.40 -17.22
C SER A 165 9.68 14.41 -16.08
N LYS A 166 8.65 15.27 -16.13
CA LYS A 166 8.40 16.25 -15.05
C LYS A 166 8.18 15.54 -13.72
N GLU A 167 7.59 14.35 -13.77
CA GLU A 167 7.35 13.47 -12.64
C GLU A 167 8.66 13.01 -12.00
N SER A 168 9.63 12.59 -12.81
CA SER A 168 10.97 12.20 -12.36
C SER A 168 11.73 13.39 -11.75
N ILE A 169 11.64 14.59 -12.34
CA ILE A 169 12.21 15.82 -11.78
C ILE A 169 11.55 16.17 -10.45
N MET A 170 10.22 16.14 -10.37
CA MET A 170 9.48 16.45 -9.16
C MET A 170 9.79 15.47 -8.03
N ARG A 171 9.95 14.18 -8.35
CA ARG A 171 10.34 13.15 -7.39
C ARG A 171 11.76 13.36 -6.88
N ALA A 172 12.69 13.72 -7.76
CA ALA A 172 14.06 14.05 -7.36
C ALA A 172 14.12 15.29 -6.44
N ILE A 173 13.38 16.35 -6.78
CA ILE A 173 13.27 17.57 -5.94
C ILE A 173 12.67 17.22 -4.57
N TYR A 174 11.61 16.41 -4.54
CA TYR A 174 10.97 16.00 -3.28
C TYR A 174 11.96 15.25 -2.37
N ASN A 175 12.73 14.30 -2.92
CA ASN A 175 13.73 13.55 -2.17
C ASN A 175 14.86 14.44 -1.62
N LEU A 176 15.32 15.42 -2.39
CA LEU A 176 16.33 16.40 -1.97
C LEU A 176 15.81 17.29 -0.82
N VAL A 177 14.59 17.80 -0.94
CA VAL A 177 13.98 18.66 0.07
C VAL A 177 13.74 17.88 1.37
N PHE A 178 13.25 16.64 1.28
CA PHE A 178 13.00 15.82 2.46
C PHE A 178 14.30 15.44 3.21
N ARG A 179 15.39 15.13 2.49
CA ARG A 179 16.73 14.92 3.07
C ARG A 179 17.22 16.14 3.87
N CYS A 180 16.96 17.36 3.37
CA CYS A 180 17.35 18.58 4.09
C CYS A 180 16.55 18.80 5.38
N ILE A 181 15.27 18.41 5.40
CA ILE A 181 14.40 18.60 6.58
C ILE A 181 14.76 17.59 7.68
N CYS A 182 15.10 16.35 7.33
CA CYS A 182 15.49 15.32 8.30
C CYS A 182 16.89 15.51 8.89
N ASN A 183 17.75 16.36 8.31
CA ASN A 183 19.09 16.66 8.82
C ASN A 183 19.19 17.93 9.68
N VAL A 184 18.07 18.60 9.96
CA VAL A 184 18.06 19.68 10.97
C VAL A 184 17.81 19.04 12.33
N GLU A 185 18.88 18.65 13.02
CA GLU A 185 18.84 18.56 14.47
C GLU A 185 18.47 19.95 15.01
N ILE A 186 17.21 20.11 15.41
CA ILE A 186 16.82 21.25 16.23
C ILE A 186 17.49 21.03 17.59
N VAL A 187 18.69 21.58 17.74
CA VAL A 187 19.28 21.83 19.05
C VAL A 187 18.40 22.90 19.71
N ILE A 188 17.42 22.46 20.49
CA ILE A 188 16.70 23.33 21.41
C ILE A 188 17.59 23.47 22.64
N CYS A 189 18.30 24.60 22.75
CA CYS A 189 18.75 25.13 24.04
C CYS A 189 17.58 25.86 24.72
#